data_AF-A0A927MZH8-F1
#
_entry.id   AF-A0A927MZH8-F1
#
_cell.length_a   1.000
_cell.length_b   1.000
_cell.length_c   1.000
_cell.angle_alpha   90.00
_cell.angle_beta   90.00
_cell.angle_gamma   90.00
#
_symmetry.space_group_name_H-M   'P 1'
#
loop_
_entity.id
_entity.type
_entity.pdbx_description
1 polymer ?
#
loop_
_entity_poly.entity_id
_entity_poly.type
_entity_poly.pdbx_seq_one_letter_code
_entity_poly.pdbx_strand_id
1 'polypeptide(L)'
;MAELVRELHDLTAASALAGSREVVCHNDLASRNTVYRDSGDGSYLPVAFIDWDLAGPGSRIHDVAYLCWQFVIGDPDRPDPITAGKQLRLICDAYGLSERTDLLPAIMACQDRNWRQIEASANAGDEVSQRLRDLGAVRTGQATYQWTATHQHEIERVLG
;
A
#
# COMPACT_ATOMS: atom_id res chain seq x y z
N MET A 1 -2.85 -11.53 -4.71
CA MET A 1 -2.07 -10.27 -4.60
C MET A 1 -1.07 -10.36 -3.46
N ALA A 2 -1.55 -10.45 -2.21
CA ALA A 2 -0.69 -10.56 -1.03
C ALA A 2 0.33 -11.72 -1.13
N GLU A 3 -0.08 -12.87 -1.66
CA GLU A 3 0.80 -14.01 -1.93
C GLU A 3 1.91 -13.70 -2.94
N LEU A 4 1.61 -12.93 -4.01
CA LEU A 4 2.61 -12.51 -5.00
C LEU A 4 3.62 -11.52 -4.41
N VAL A 5 3.16 -10.62 -3.53
CA VAL A 5 4.05 -9.72 -2.76
C VAL A 5 4.95 -10.54 -1.85
N ARG A 6 4.40 -11.56 -1.18
CA ARG A 6 5.19 -12.48 -0.34
C ARG A 6 6.24 -13.21 -1.16
N GLU A 7 5.90 -13.72 -2.34
CA GLU A 7 6.84 -14.39 -3.24
C GLU A 7 8.00 -13.47 -3.63
N LEU A 8 7.71 -12.22 -4.04
CA LEU A 8 8.73 -11.20 -4.31
C LEU A 8 9.66 -10.98 -3.11
N HIS A 9 9.08 -10.80 -1.94
CA HIS A 9 9.81 -10.57 -0.71
C HIS A 9 10.67 -11.78 -0.32
N ASP A 10 10.16 -13.00 -0.46
CA ASP A 10 10.89 -14.22 -0.15
C ASP A 10 12.04 -14.47 -1.14
N LEU A 11 11.86 -14.14 -2.42
CA LEU A 11 12.91 -14.23 -3.44
C LEU A 11 14.05 -13.22 -3.23
N THR A 12 13.74 -12.05 -2.66
CA THR A 12 14.72 -10.96 -2.46
C THR A 12 15.34 -10.94 -1.08
N ALA A 13 14.77 -11.69 -0.12
CA ALA A 13 15.31 -11.83 1.22
C ALA A 13 16.77 -12.34 1.20
N ALA A 14 17.63 -11.70 1.99
CA ALA A 14 19.07 -11.99 2.08
C ALA A 14 19.85 -11.90 0.73
N SER A 15 19.25 -11.34 -0.31
CA SER A 15 19.96 -11.05 -1.57
C SER A 15 20.84 -9.80 -1.43
N ALA A 16 21.81 -9.66 -2.34
CA ALA A 16 22.60 -8.43 -2.43
C ALA A 16 21.75 -7.17 -2.68
N LEU A 17 20.59 -7.34 -3.35
CA LEU A 17 19.66 -6.24 -3.62
C LEU A 17 18.96 -5.73 -2.35
N ALA A 18 18.72 -6.61 -1.36
CA ALA A 18 18.11 -6.21 -0.09
C ALA A 18 19.12 -5.53 0.86
N GLY A 19 20.43 -5.65 0.61
CA GLY A 19 21.46 -5.05 1.45
C GLY A 19 21.32 -5.48 2.93
N SER A 20 21.25 -4.50 3.84
CA SER A 20 21.03 -4.75 5.27
C SER A 20 19.55 -4.71 5.69
N ARG A 21 18.63 -4.66 4.73
CA ARG A 21 17.18 -4.65 4.97
C ARG A 21 16.61 -6.04 4.81
N GLU A 22 15.35 -6.17 5.18
CA GLU A 22 14.67 -7.46 5.19
C GLU A 22 14.48 -8.00 3.77
N VAL A 23 14.05 -7.14 2.85
CA VAL A 23 13.67 -7.47 1.47
C VAL A 23 13.89 -6.28 0.55
N VAL A 24 13.66 -6.47 -0.76
CA VAL A 24 13.43 -5.36 -1.68
C VAL A 24 11.93 -5.08 -1.71
N CYS A 25 11.53 -3.88 -1.29
CA CYS A 25 10.17 -3.37 -1.43
C CYS A 25 10.00 -2.73 -2.81
N HIS A 26 8.80 -2.86 -3.38
CA HIS A 26 8.38 -2.16 -4.58
C HIS A 26 8.06 -0.69 -4.30
N ASN A 27 7.55 -0.37 -3.10
CA ASN A 27 7.16 0.97 -2.63
C ASN A 27 5.99 1.63 -3.39
N ASP A 28 5.34 0.95 -4.34
CA ASP A 28 4.17 1.49 -5.08
C ASP A 28 3.20 0.39 -5.56
N LEU A 29 2.86 -0.53 -4.65
CA LEU A 29 1.94 -1.65 -4.92
C LEU A 29 0.48 -1.18 -5.00
N ALA A 30 0.09 -0.69 -6.18
CA ALA A 30 -1.27 -0.30 -6.52
C ALA A 30 -1.84 -1.15 -7.67
N SER A 31 -3.17 -1.15 -7.83
CA SER A 31 -3.87 -1.84 -8.93
C SER A 31 -3.34 -1.41 -10.31
N ARG A 32 -3.02 -0.12 -10.48
CA ARG A 32 -2.44 0.44 -11.71
C ARG A 32 -1.06 -0.11 -12.06
N ASN A 33 -0.32 -0.62 -11.08
CA ASN A 33 1.03 -1.18 -11.23
C ASN A 33 1.04 -2.71 -11.15
N THR A 34 -0.14 -3.34 -11.32
CA THR A 34 -0.26 -4.80 -11.33
C THR A 34 -0.87 -5.28 -12.64
N VAL A 35 -0.24 -6.31 -13.23
CA VAL A 35 -0.76 -7.03 -14.40
C VAL A 35 -1.66 -8.15 -13.92
N TYR A 36 -2.87 -8.20 -14.50
CA TYR A 36 -3.86 -9.23 -14.20
C TYR A 36 -4.10 -10.14 -15.39
N ARG A 37 -4.29 -11.44 -15.11
CA ARG A 37 -4.70 -12.44 -16.07
C ARG A 37 -6.14 -12.86 -15.78
N ASP A 38 -6.97 -12.88 -16.80
CA ASP A 38 -8.30 -13.48 -16.71
C ASP A 38 -8.16 -14.99 -16.44
N SER A 39 -8.82 -15.47 -15.39
CA SER A 39 -8.78 -16.88 -14.97
C SER A 39 -9.79 -17.75 -15.74
N GLY A 40 -10.66 -17.15 -16.55
CA GLY A 40 -11.69 -17.85 -17.35
C GLY A 40 -13.00 -18.11 -16.61
N ASP A 41 -13.07 -17.77 -15.31
CA ASP A 41 -14.27 -17.88 -14.46
C ASP A 41 -14.87 -16.49 -14.13
N GLY A 42 -14.42 -15.44 -14.82
CA GLY A 42 -14.79 -14.05 -14.56
C GLY A 42 -13.97 -13.38 -13.46
N SER A 43 -13.00 -14.09 -12.86
CA SER A 43 -12.04 -13.52 -11.92
C SER A 43 -10.72 -13.15 -12.60
N TYR A 44 -9.98 -12.24 -11.96
CA TYR A 44 -8.67 -11.78 -12.43
C TYR A 44 -7.60 -12.11 -11.39
N LEU A 45 -6.57 -12.84 -11.82
CA LEU A 45 -5.42 -13.19 -10.99
C LEU A 45 -4.27 -12.19 -11.23
N PRO A 46 -3.70 -11.56 -10.18
CA PRO A 46 -2.48 -10.78 -10.33
C PRO A 46 -1.30 -11.71 -10.65
N VAL A 47 -0.54 -11.40 -11.70
CA VAL A 47 0.53 -12.26 -12.21
C VAL A 47 1.90 -11.57 -12.34
N ALA A 48 1.96 -10.24 -12.31
CA ALA A 48 3.22 -9.50 -12.33
C ALA A 48 3.06 -8.07 -11.79
N PHE A 49 4.15 -7.50 -11.28
CA PHE A 49 4.28 -6.09 -10.96
C PHE A 49 5.10 -5.35 -12.02
N ILE A 50 4.75 -4.09 -12.25
CA ILE A 50 5.44 -3.15 -13.15
C ILE A 50 5.75 -1.87 -12.38
N ASP A 51 6.50 -0.96 -12.99
CA ASP A 51 6.85 0.34 -12.38
C ASP A 51 7.77 0.21 -11.15
N TRP A 52 8.97 -0.34 -11.40
CA TRP A 52 9.97 -0.65 -10.37
C TRP A 52 10.87 0.55 -9.99
N ASP A 53 10.55 1.77 -10.44
CA ASP A 53 11.41 2.95 -10.28
C ASP A 53 11.60 3.34 -8.81
N LEU A 54 10.62 3.01 -7.95
CA LEU A 54 10.69 3.25 -6.51
C LEU A 54 11.20 2.04 -5.73
N ALA A 55 11.55 0.93 -6.38
CA ALA A 55 11.95 -0.28 -5.69
C ALA A 55 13.28 -0.12 -4.96
N GLY A 56 13.38 -0.68 -3.76
CA GLY A 56 14.61 -0.62 -2.98
C GLY A 56 14.57 -1.38 -1.67
N PRO A 57 15.72 -1.49 -0.97
CA PRO A 57 15.82 -2.14 0.33
C PRO A 57 14.80 -1.61 1.35
N GLY A 58 14.01 -2.49 1.97
CA GLY A 58 12.97 -2.10 2.92
C GLY A 58 12.53 -3.21 3.87
N SER A 59 11.60 -2.86 4.76
CA SER A 59 10.91 -3.80 5.63
C SER A 59 9.64 -4.27 4.95
N ARG A 60 9.29 -5.56 5.08
CA ARG A 60 8.11 -6.17 4.45
C ARG A 60 6.82 -5.37 4.69
N ILE A 61 6.68 -4.84 5.90
CA ILE A 61 5.48 -4.09 6.31
C ILE A 61 5.22 -2.84 5.46
N HIS A 62 6.23 -2.23 4.83
CA HIS A 62 6.03 -1.04 4.01
C HIS A 62 5.18 -1.35 2.77
N ASP A 63 5.51 -2.43 2.06
CA ASP A 63 4.77 -2.87 0.89
C ASP A 63 3.39 -3.44 1.26
N VAL A 64 3.30 -4.19 2.38
CA VAL A 64 2.01 -4.68 2.88
C VAL A 64 1.10 -3.52 3.28
N ALA A 65 1.64 -2.50 3.95
CA ALA A 65 0.88 -1.30 4.31
C ALA A 65 0.43 -0.52 3.07
N TYR A 66 1.30 -0.35 2.08
CA TYR A 66 0.93 0.33 0.83
C TYR A 66 -0.15 -0.43 0.08
N LEU A 67 -0.04 -1.76 -0.01
CA LEU A 67 -1.06 -2.63 -0.58
C LEU A 67 -2.41 -2.49 0.14
N CYS A 68 -2.40 -2.57 1.48
CA CYS A 68 -3.58 -2.38 2.32
C CYS A 68 -4.24 -1.01 2.10
N TRP A 69 -3.44 0.04 2.00
CA TRP A 69 -3.94 1.37 1.68
C TRP A 69 -4.60 1.38 0.30
N GLN A 70 -3.91 0.95 -0.75
CA GLN A 70 -4.40 1.07 -2.13
C GLN A 70 -5.63 0.22 -2.43
N PHE A 71 -5.80 -0.94 -1.79
CA PHE A 71 -6.89 -1.88 -2.11
C PHE A 71 -8.07 -1.84 -1.15
N VAL A 72 -7.95 -1.19 0.01
CA VAL A 72 -9.02 -1.17 1.03
C VAL A 72 -9.39 0.26 1.43
N ILE A 73 -8.41 1.09 1.77
CA ILE A 73 -8.65 2.37 2.44
C ILE A 73 -8.63 3.56 1.47
N GLY A 74 -7.91 3.43 0.35
CA GLY A 74 -7.62 4.53 -0.58
C GLY A 74 -8.81 5.02 -1.40
N ASP A 75 -9.90 4.24 -1.46
CA ASP A 75 -11.07 4.57 -2.25
C ASP A 75 -12.01 5.56 -1.52
N PRO A 76 -12.55 6.59 -2.19
CA PRO A 76 -13.67 7.37 -1.66
C PRO A 76 -14.87 6.52 -1.21
N ASP A 77 -15.18 5.46 -1.95
CA ASP A 77 -16.26 4.49 -1.69
C ASP A 77 -15.77 3.29 -0.83
N ARG A 78 -14.69 3.49 -0.07
CA ARG A 78 -14.15 2.49 0.87
C ARG A 78 -15.23 1.97 1.83
N PRO A 79 -15.08 0.72 2.30
CA PRO A 79 -16.02 0.12 3.24
C PRO A 79 -16.06 0.81 4.60
N ASP A 80 -17.06 0.47 5.41
CA ASP A 80 -17.09 0.86 6.83
C ASP A 80 -15.85 0.34 7.58
N PRO A 81 -15.44 0.98 8.69
CA PRO A 81 -14.20 0.65 9.40
C PRO A 81 -14.07 -0.81 9.83
N ILE A 82 -15.17 -1.46 10.21
CA ILE A 82 -15.16 -2.86 10.63
C ILE A 82 -14.94 -3.79 9.45
N THR A 83 -15.59 -3.51 8.32
CA THR A 83 -15.37 -4.26 7.08
C THR A 83 -13.96 -4.01 6.53
N ALA A 84 -13.46 -2.77 6.57
CA ALA A 84 -12.08 -2.44 6.22
C ALA A 84 -11.10 -3.27 7.04
N GLY A 85 -11.22 -3.28 8.38
CA GLY A 85 -10.34 -4.07 9.24
C GLY A 85 -10.38 -5.58 8.98
N LYS A 86 -11.54 -6.15 8.63
CA LYS A 86 -11.65 -7.55 8.18
C LYS A 86 -10.91 -7.79 6.86
N GLN A 87 -10.98 -6.87 5.90
CA GLN A 87 -10.27 -6.98 4.63
C GLN A 87 -8.75 -6.82 4.82
N LEU A 88 -8.30 -5.90 5.67
CA LEU A 88 -6.89 -5.77 6.05
C LEU A 88 -6.37 -7.07 6.67
N ARG A 89 -7.17 -7.69 7.55
CA ARG A 89 -6.84 -9.00 8.13
C ARG A 89 -6.68 -10.08 7.06
N LEU A 90 -7.57 -10.14 6.07
CA LEU A 90 -7.45 -11.09 4.96
C LEU A 90 -6.15 -10.88 4.15
N ILE A 91 -5.76 -9.62 3.92
CA ILE A 91 -4.48 -9.30 3.25
C ILE A 91 -3.31 -9.79 4.12
N CYS A 92 -3.34 -9.54 5.43
CA CYS A 92 -2.31 -10.00 6.36
C CYS A 92 -2.22 -11.53 6.40
N ASP A 93 -3.35 -12.22 6.49
CA ASP A 93 -3.43 -13.69 6.51
C ASP A 93 -2.84 -14.29 5.22
N ALA A 94 -3.24 -13.77 4.06
CA ALA A 94 -2.74 -14.23 2.76
C ALA A 94 -1.25 -13.92 2.55
N TYR A 95 -0.77 -12.79 3.07
CA TYR A 95 0.66 -12.48 3.09
C TYR A 95 1.44 -13.37 4.08
N GLY A 96 0.81 -13.78 5.18
CA GLY A 96 1.47 -14.41 6.33
C GLY A 96 2.06 -13.42 7.33
N LEU A 97 1.50 -12.20 7.45
CA LEU A 97 1.93 -11.20 8.43
C LEU A 97 1.34 -11.56 9.81
N SER A 98 2.19 -12.06 10.70
CA SER A 98 1.80 -12.44 12.06
C SER A 98 1.73 -11.25 13.02
N GLU A 99 2.72 -10.35 12.97
CA GLU A 99 2.77 -9.15 13.82
C GLU A 99 2.11 -7.96 13.11
N ARG A 100 0.97 -7.51 13.64
CA ARG A 100 0.09 -6.53 12.97
C ARG A 100 -0.02 -5.19 13.67
N THR A 101 0.55 -5.07 14.87
CA THR A 101 0.49 -3.85 15.69
C THR A 101 1.00 -2.62 14.94
N ASP A 102 2.01 -2.80 14.09
CA ASP A 102 2.61 -1.70 13.33
C ASP A 102 1.94 -1.44 11.97
N LEU A 103 0.92 -2.21 11.58
CA LEU A 103 0.31 -2.09 10.24
C LEU A 103 -0.39 -0.75 10.04
N LEU A 104 -1.28 -0.35 10.95
CA LEU A 104 -1.97 0.94 10.82
C LEU A 104 -1.01 2.14 10.91
N PRO A 105 -0.04 2.17 11.86
CA PRO A 105 1.02 3.17 11.85
C PRO A 105 1.76 3.23 10.50
N ALA A 106 2.11 2.07 9.91
CA ALA A 106 2.78 2.02 8.62
C ALA A 106 1.89 2.52 7.46
N ILE A 107 0.59 2.20 7.47
CA ILE A 107 -0.40 2.70 6.49
C ILE A 107 -0.46 4.23 6.56
N MET A 108 -0.61 4.78 7.76
CA MET A 108 -0.68 6.23 7.98
C MET A 108 0.62 6.93 7.56
N ALA A 109 1.78 6.33 7.83
CA ALA A 109 3.07 6.85 7.38
C ALA A 109 3.20 6.86 5.84
N CYS A 110 2.68 5.84 5.15
CA CYS A 110 2.62 5.83 3.68
C CYS A 110 1.70 6.93 3.13
N GLN A 111 0.51 7.08 3.72
CA GLN A 111 -0.44 8.13 3.35
C GLN A 111 0.17 9.52 3.53
N ASP A 112 0.74 9.81 4.70
CA ASP A 112 1.34 11.11 5.03
C ASP A 112 2.52 11.45 4.11
N ARG A 113 3.43 10.49 3.91
CA ARG A 113 4.57 10.66 2.99
C ARG A 113 4.13 10.94 1.56
N ASN A 114 3.12 10.23 1.06
CA ASN A 114 2.69 10.35 -0.34
C ASN A 114 2.15 11.75 -0.65
N TRP A 115 1.18 12.26 0.13
CA TRP A 115 0.59 13.57 -0.18
C TRP A 115 1.59 14.71 0.06
N ARG A 116 2.48 14.59 1.07
CA ARG A 116 3.55 15.57 1.30
C ARG A 116 4.57 15.60 0.17
N GLN A 117 4.92 14.43 -0.38
CA GLN A 117 5.83 14.37 -1.52
C GLN A 117 5.21 15.03 -2.76
N ILE A 118 3.93 14.76 -3.05
CA ILE A 118 3.22 15.44 -4.15
C ILE A 118 3.20 16.95 -3.93
N GLU A 119 2.88 17.41 -2.71
CA GLU A 119 2.85 18.83 -2.39
C GLU A 119 4.24 19.49 -2.53
N ALA A 120 5.27 18.86 -1.98
CA ALA A 120 6.64 19.36 -2.05
C ALA A 120 7.16 19.44 -3.50
N SER A 121 6.95 18.37 -4.30
CA SER A 121 7.34 18.35 -5.71
C SER A 121 6.58 19.39 -6.54
N ALA A 122 5.28 19.55 -6.29
CA ALA A 122 4.47 20.58 -6.95
C ALA A 122 4.98 22.00 -6.63
N ASN A 123 5.35 22.25 -5.38
CA ASN A 123 5.93 23.52 -4.93
C ASN A 123 7.34 23.75 -5.49
N ALA A 124 8.08 22.68 -5.78
CA ALA A 124 9.39 22.73 -6.44
C ALA A 124 9.30 22.93 -7.97
N GLY A 125 8.10 22.94 -8.55
CA GLY A 125 7.88 23.21 -9.97
C GLY A 125 7.72 21.96 -10.86
N ASP A 126 7.59 20.77 -10.28
CA ASP A 126 7.33 19.55 -11.06
C ASP A 126 5.92 19.56 -11.65
N GLU A 127 5.82 19.62 -12.99
CA GLU A 127 4.55 19.77 -13.71
C GLU A 127 3.59 18.59 -13.46
N VAL A 128 4.12 17.37 -13.33
CA VAL A 128 3.32 16.18 -13.04
C VAL A 128 2.69 16.28 -11.65
N SER A 129 3.47 16.63 -10.64
CA SER A 129 2.98 16.81 -9.27
C SER A 129 2.03 17.99 -9.13
N GLN A 130 2.24 19.09 -9.87
CA GLN A 130 1.30 20.20 -9.94
C GLN A 130 -0.05 19.73 -10.47
N ARG A 131 -0.05 18.97 -11.57
CA ARG A 131 -1.29 18.40 -12.14
C ARG A 131 -1.97 17.44 -11.16
N LEU A 132 -1.22 16.57 -10.47
CA LEU A 132 -1.77 15.67 -9.45
C LEU A 132 -2.41 16.44 -8.30
N ARG A 133 -1.75 17.50 -7.81
CA ARG A 133 -2.30 18.39 -6.78
C ARG A 133 -3.60 19.05 -7.23
N ASP A 134 -3.63 19.58 -8.45
CA ASP A 134 -4.80 20.27 -9.01
C ASP A 134 -5.99 19.32 -9.21
N LEU A 135 -5.71 18.07 -9.62
CA LEU A 135 -6.68 16.97 -9.66
C LEU A 135 -7.15 16.51 -8.26
N GLY A 136 -6.55 17.03 -7.19
CA GLY A 136 -6.98 16.80 -5.82
C GLY A 136 -6.24 15.70 -5.08
N ALA A 137 -5.16 15.13 -5.62
CA ALA A 137 -4.42 14.02 -5.00
C ALA A 137 -3.98 14.35 -3.55
N VAL A 138 -3.53 15.59 -3.30
CA VAL A 138 -3.16 16.03 -1.94
C VAL A 138 -4.36 16.03 -1.00
N ARG A 139 -5.51 16.56 -1.45
CA ARG A 139 -6.75 16.57 -0.65
C ARG A 139 -7.24 15.15 -0.36
N THR A 140 -7.18 14.27 -1.35
CA THR A 140 -7.53 12.85 -1.19
C THR A 140 -6.62 12.19 -0.17
N GLY A 141 -5.29 12.33 -0.30
CA GLY A 141 -4.33 11.76 0.65
C GLY A 141 -4.54 12.24 2.10
N GLN A 142 -4.81 13.54 2.29
CA GLN A 142 -5.14 14.10 3.60
C GLN A 142 -6.46 13.54 4.15
N ALA A 143 -7.50 13.41 3.32
CA ALA A 143 -8.78 12.86 3.73
C ALA A 143 -8.68 11.38 4.11
N THR A 144 -7.91 10.60 3.36
CA THR A 144 -7.66 9.18 3.65
C THR A 144 -6.85 8.99 4.94
N TYR A 145 -5.83 9.83 5.17
CA TYR A 145 -5.10 9.87 6.44
C TYR A 145 -6.04 10.17 7.61
N GLN A 146 -6.85 11.23 7.49
CA GLN A 146 -7.78 11.62 8.54
C GLN A 146 -8.81 10.53 8.83
N TRP A 147 -9.33 9.87 7.80
CA TRP A 147 -10.25 8.75 7.99
C TRP A 147 -9.60 7.59 8.73
N THR A 148 -8.37 7.23 8.38
CA THR A 148 -7.62 6.15 9.05
C THR A 148 -7.39 6.49 10.53
N ALA A 149 -6.97 7.73 10.81
CA ALA A 149 -6.75 8.21 12.17
C ALA A 149 -8.04 8.21 13.00
N THR A 150 -9.15 8.67 12.44
CA THR A 150 -10.45 8.73 13.13
C THR A 150 -10.96 7.33 13.52
N HIS A 151 -10.77 6.33 12.67
CA HIS A 151 -11.33 4.99 12.87
C HIS A 151 -10.31 3.93 13.31
N GLN A 152 -9.12 4.38 13.74
CA GLN A 152 -8.00 3.51 14.10
C GLN A 152 -8.42 2.40 15.08
N HIS A 153 -9.08 2.75 16.18
CA HIS A 153 -9.51 1.80 17.21
C HIS A 153 -10.51 0.75 16.70
N GLU A 154 -11.44 1.15 15.82
CA GLU A 154 -12.44 0.23 15.27
C GLU A 154 -11.78 -0.82 14.36
N ILE A 155 -10.81 -0.37 13.55
CA ILE A 155 -10.03 -1.22 12.66
C ILE A 155 -9.14 -2.18 13.46
N GLU A 156 -8.40 -1.67 14.45
CA GLU A 156 -7.51 -2.47 15.31
C GLU A 156 -8.25 -3.62 16.01
N ARG A 157 -9.48 -3.35 16.49
CA ARG A 157 -10.29 -4.35 17.20
C ARG A 157 -10.57 -5.61 16.38
N VAL A 158 -10.62 -5.51 15.05
CA VAL A 158 -10.93 -6.64 14.16
C VAL A 158 -9.75 -7.14 13.36
N LEU A 159 -8.67 -6.36 13.28
CA LEU A 159 -7.42 -6.74 12.61
C LEU A 159 -6.76 -7.96 13.29
N GLY A 160 -6.90 -8.04 14.62
CA GLY A 160 -6.32 -9.10 15.46
C GLY A 160 -4.92 -8.74 15.89
#